data_AF-A0A7X9D6E3-F1
#
_entry.id   AF-A0A7X9D6E3-F1
#
_cell.length_a   1.000
_cell.length_b   1.000
_cell.length_c   1.000
_cell.angle_alpha   90.00
_cell.angle_beta   90.00
_cell.angle_gamma   90.00
#
_symmetry.space_group_name_H-M   'P 1'
#
loop_
_entity.id
_entity.type
_entity.pdbx_description
1 polymer ?
#
loop_
_entity_poly.entity_id
_entity_poly.type
_entity_poly.pdbx_seq_one_letter_code
_entity_poly.pdbx_strand_id
1 'polypeptide(L)'
;MEKTDLKKILSVSGQRGLFLYLSQARNGVIVESLETKHRTTFGASAKISSMADISVYTTTEDVALKEIFTSMARILQNGPAMSSKEDPKKIKAFFREVLP
;
A
#
# COMPACT_ATOMS: atom_id res chain seq x y z
N MET A 1 -13.24 11.35 -8.34
CA MET A 1 -12.58 10.47 -7.35
C MET A 1 -11.55 11.30 -6.63
N GLU A 2 -11.68 11.47 -5.31
CA GLU A 2 -10.58 11.99 -4.50
C GLU A 2 -9.35 11.10 -4.74
N LYS A 3 -8.21 11.72 -5.05
CA LYS A 3 -6.95 10.99 -5.22
C LYS A 3 -6.53 10.49 -3.84
N THR A 4 -6.37 9.18 -3.69
CA THR A 4 -5.86 8.57 -2.46
C THR A 4 -4.47 9.11 -2.13
N ASP A 5 -4.32 9.72 -0.96
CA ASP A 5 -3.03 10.18 -0.44
C ASP A 5 -2.30 9.03 0.26
N LEU A 6 -1.32 8.44 -0.43
CA LEU A 6 -0.52 7.33 0.11
C LEU A 6 0.25 7.70 1.37
N LYS A 7 0.50 8.99 1.64
CA LYS A 7 1.17 9.43 2.88
C LYS A 7 0.37 9.08 4.12
N LYS A 8 -0.96 9.04 3.99
CA LYS A 8 -1.89 8.71 5.08
C LYS A 8 -2.23 7.22 5.15
N ILE A 9 -1.77 6.40 4.20
CA ILE A 9 -2.01 4.96 4.23
C ILE A 9 -0.80 4.29 4.87
N LEU A 10 -1.02 3.60 5.99
CA LEU A 10 0.01 3.03 6.82
C LEU A 10 -0.04 1.50 6.76
N SER A 11 1.14 0.89 6.65
CA SER A 11 1.36 -0.51 7.00
C SER A 11 1.97 -0.59 8.40
N VAL A 12 1.49 -1.54 9.20
CA VAL A 12 1.99 -1.77 10.56
C VAL A 12 2.48 -3.21 10.65
N SER A 13 3.77 -3.38 10.94
CA SER A 13 4.39 -4.71 10.97
C SER A 13 3.68 -5.64 11.96
N GLY A 14 3.40 -6.87 11.53
CA GLY A 14 2.67 -7.86 12.33
C GLY A 14 1.16 -7.65 12.40
N GLN A 15 0.63 -6.60 11.77
CA GLN A 15 -0.80 -6.37 11.62
C GLN A 15 -1.25 -6.72 10.21
N ARG A 16 -2.48 -7.22 10.09
CA ARG A 16 -3.10 -7.49 8.80
C ARG A 16 -3.75 -6.23 8.26
N GLY A 17 -3.67 -6.05 6.95
CA GLY A 17 -4.32 -4.95 6.24
C GLY A 17 -3.55 -3.63 6.31
N LEU A 18 -4.25 -2.56 5.93
CA LEU A 18 -3.73 -1.20 5.87
C LEU A 18 -4.60 -0.28 6.73
N PHE A 19 -4.00 0.81 7.20
CA PHE A 19 -4.62 1.72 8.13
C PHE A 19 -4.55 3.16 7.63
N LEU A 20 -5.65 3.90 7.71
CA LEU A 20 -5.67 5.33 7.49
C LEU A 20 -5.18 6.06 8.75
N TYR A 21 -4.16 6.89 8.61
CA TYR A 21 -3.74 7.82 9.65
C TYR A 21 -4.83 8.86 9.92
N LEU A 22 -5.23 9.00 11.18
CA LEU A 22 -6.19 10.02 11.61
C LEU A 22 -5.51 11.17 12.36
N SER A 23 -4.75 10.85 13.41
CA SER A 23 -4.09 11.86 14.26
C SER A 23 -3.01 11.26 15.15
N GLN A 24 -2.22 12.12 15.77
CA GLN A 24 -1.23 11.73 16.77
C GLN A 24 -1.89 11.50 18.14
N ALA A 25 -1.53 10.39 18.80
CA ALA A 25 -1.88 10.13 20.19
C ALA A 25 -0.70 10.52 21.11
N ARG A 26 -0.95 10.60 22.43
CA ARG A 26 0.08 10.95 23.42
C ARG A 26 1.35 10.08 23.31
N ASN A 27 1.20 8.77 23.11
CA ASN A 27 2.30 7.80 23.01
C ASN A 27 2.17 6.92 21.76
N GLY A 28 1.75 7.50 20.62
CA GLY A 28 1.49 6.69 19.43
C GLY A 28 0.70 7.41 18.34
N VAL A 29 -0.06 6.65 17.56
CA VAL A 29 -0.90 7.16 16.46
C VAL A 29 -2.29 6.57 16.53
N ILE A 30 -3.30 7.39 16.25
CA ILE A 30 -4.69 6.96 16.06
C ILE A 30 -4.90 6.69 14.58
N VAL A 31 -5.40 5.50 14.28
CA VAL A 31 -5.61 5.03 12.91
C VAL A 31 -6.96 4.36 12.74
N GLU A 32 -7.41 4.21 11.50
CA GLU A 32 -8.61 3.48 11.12
C GLU A 32 -8.28 2.35 10.15
N SER A 33 -8.74 1.13 10.40
CA SER A 33 -8.58 0.03 9.44
C SER A 33 -9.32 0.35 8.13
N LEU A 34 -8.64 0.22 6.99
CA LEU A 34 -9.28 0.43 5.70
C LEU A 34 -10.35 -0.63 5.37
N GLU A 35 -10.17 -1.84 5.90
CA GLU A 35 -11.05 -2.99 5.70
C GLU A 35 -12.27 -2.95 6.62
N THR A 36 -12.06 -2.76 7.92
CA THR A 36 -13.14 -2.91 8.93
C THR A 36 -13.71 -1.58 9.42
N LYS A 37 -13.09 -0.45 9.06
CA LYS A 37 -13.42 0.90 9.58
C LYS A 37 -13.28 1.05 11.09
N HIS A 38 -12.73 0.06 11.78
CA HIS A 38 -12.48 0.11 13.21
C HIS A 38 -11.28 1.01 13.52
N ARG A 39 -11.43 1.89 14.52
CA ARG A 39 -10.36 2.78 14.98
C ARG A 39 -9.54 2.12 16.07
N THR A 40 -8.22 2.23 15.98
CA THR A 40 -7.30 1.70 16.97
C THR A 40 -6.13 2.66 17.18
N THR A 41 -5.36 2.43 18.24
CA THR A 41 -4.14 3.18 18.52
C THR A 41 -2.96 2.22 18.49
N PHE A 42 -1.92 2.58 17.73
CA PHE A 42 -0.64 1.89 17.79
C PHE A 42 0.35 2.71 18.62
N GLY A 43 1.05 2.05 19.54
CA GLY A 43 2.05 2.70 20.38
C GLY A 43 3.29 3.14 19.60
N ALA A 44 4.10 4.01 20.21
CA ALA A 44 5.31 4.56 19.59
C ALA A 44 6.36 3.51 19.18
N SER A 45 6.35 2.31 19.78
CA SER A 45 7.23 1.20 19.41
C SER A 45 6.77 0.40 18.18
N ALA A 46 5.56 0.68 17.67
CA ALA A 46 5.05 0.02 16.48
C ALA A 46 5.90 0.40 15.26
N LYS A 47 6.27 -0.61 14.47
CA LYS A 47 6.99 -0.40 13.20
C LYS A 47 5.98 -0.05 12.12
N ILE A 48 5.85 1.25 11.89
CA ILE A 48 4.88 1.84 10.96
C ILE A 48 5.63 2.38 9.74
N SER A 49 5.10 2.10 8.55
CA SER A 49 5.60 2.64 7.28
C SER A 49 4.45 3.22 6.49
N SER A 50 4.63 4.43 5.95
CA SER A 50 3.68 4.99 4.99
C SER A 50 3.81 4.29 3.64
N MET A 51 2.72 4.07 2.92
CA MET A 51 2.76 3.56 1.55
C MET A 51 3.49 4.51 0.60
N ALA A 52 3.56 5.81 0.94
CA ALA A 52 4.35 6.77 0.16
C ALA A 52 5.87 6.58 0.31
N ASP A 53 6.32 5.95 1.40
CA ASP A 53 7.75 5.75 1.69
C ASP A 53 8.28 4.42 1.14
N ILE A 54 7.41 3.59 0.54
CA ILE A 54 7.80 2.29 0.00
C ILE A 54 8.16 2.41 -1.48
N SER A 55 9.36 1.95 -1.81
CA SER A 55 9.86 1.73 -3.16
C SER A 55 10.11 0.25 -3.42
N VAL A 56 10.12 -0.13 -4.71
CA VAL A 56 10.52 -1.44 -5.18
C VAL A 56 11.83 -1.28 -5.96
N TYR A 57 12.86 -1.99 -5.51
CA TYR A 57 14.13 -2.11 -6.22
C TYR A 57 13.93 -2.83 -7.55
N THR A 58 14.25 -2.17 -8.66
CA THR A 58 14.24 -2.79 -10.00
C THR A 58 15.67 -3.03 -10.50
N THR A 59 15.82 -3.43 -11.75
CA THR A 59 17.13 -3.66 -12.37
C THR A 59 17.91 -2.37 -12.62
N THR A 60 17.22 -1.23 -12.76
CA THR A 60 17.84 0.07 -13.06
C THR A 60 17.76 1.03 -11.90
N GLU A 61 16.58 1.16 -11.29
CA GLU A 61 16.32 2.15 -10.24
C GLU A 61 15.22 1.72 -9.26
N ASP A 62 15.03 2.52 -8.21
CA ASP A 62 13.95 2.33 -7.26
C ASP A 62 12.69 3.00 -7.77
N VAL A 63 11.60 2.23 -7.88
CA VAL A 63 10.32 2.75 -8.33
C VAL A 63 9.36 2.87 -7.15
N ALA A 64 8.82 4.06 -6.91
CA ALA A 64 7.88 4.31 -5.82
C ALA A 64 6.55 3.59 -6.05
N LEU A 65 5.91 3.08 -4.99
CA LEU A 65 4.60 2.39 -5.10
C LEU A 65 3.53 3.22 -5.83
N LYS A 66 3.56 4.55 -5.68
CA LYS A 66 2.63 5.46 -6.38
C LYS A 66 2.69 5.26 -7.89
N GLU A 67 3.88 5.13 -8.45
CA GLU A 67 4.09 5.00 -9.89
C GLU A 67 3.65 3.61 -10.35
N ILE A 68 4.00 2.58 -9.58
CA ILE A 68 3.58 1.19 -9.80
C ILE A 68 2.06 1.09 -9.86
N PHE A 69 1.34 1.61 -8.85
CA PHE A 69 -0.13 1.60 -8.83
C PHE A 69 -0.74 2.42 -9.96
N THR A 70 -0.10 3.52 -10.36
CA THR A 70 -0.55 4.32 -11.51
C THR A 70 -0.43 3.52 -12.81
N SER A 71 0.69 2.82 -13.01
CA SER A 71 0.89 1.92 -14.16
C SER A 71 -0.10 0.74 -14.15
N MET A 72 -0.34 0.12 -12.99
CA MET A 72 -1.36 -0.92 -12.83
C MET A 72 -2.75 -0.41 -13.20
N ALA A 73 -3.15 0.75 -12.67
CA ALA A 73 -4.45 1.36 -12.96
C ALA A 73 -4.61 1.66 -14.46
N ARG A 74 -3.53 2.08 -15.14
CA ARG A 74 -3.53 2.30 -16.59
C ARG A 74 -3.78 0.98 -17.36
N ILE A 75 -3.00 -0.06 -17.06
CA ILE A 75 -3.09 -1.37 -17.75
C ILE A 75 -4.46 -2.01 -17.53
N LEU A 76 -4.96 -1.94 -16.29
CA LEU A 76 -6.26 -2.50 -15.90
C LEU A 76 -7.44 -1.60 -16.25
N GLN A 77 -7.20 -0.40 -16.80
CA GLN A 77 -8.23 0.61 -17.09
C GLN A 77 -9.10 0.95 -15.85
N ASN A 78 -8.45 1.05 -14.69
CA ASN A 78 -9.07 1.19 -13.36
C ASN A 78 -9.98 0.02 -12.94
N GLY A 79 -9.92 -1.11 -13.63
CA GLY A 79 -10.56 -2.36 -13.26
C GLY A 79 -9.86 -3.08 -12.10
N PRO A 80 -10.46 -4.17 -11.60
CA PRO A 80 -9.88 -4.95 -10.51
C PRO A 80 -8.58 -5.63 -10.95
N ALA A 81 -7.60 -5.65 -10.05
CA ALA A 81 -6.40 -6.48 -10.22
C ALA A 81 -6.72 -7.96 -9.96
N MET A 82 -5.86 -8.83 -10.46
CA MET A 82 -5.93 -10.27 -10.19
C MET A 82 -5.78 -10.59 -8.69
N SER A 83 -6.34 -11.71 -8.26
CA SER A 83 -6.20 -12.20 -6.89
C SER A 83 -4.73 -12.51 -6.58
N SER A 84 -4.30 -12.21 -5.36
CA SER A 84 -2.99 -12.65 -4.84
C SER A 84 -2.85 -14.16 -4.70
N LYS A 85 -3.95 -14.92 -4.83
CA LYS A 85 -4.00 -16.39 -4.81
C LYS A 85 -3.88 -17.02 -6.20
N GLU A 86 -3.77 -16.21 -7.25
CA GLU A 86 -3.64 -16.70 -8.63
C GLU A 86 -2.25 -17.33 -8.87
N ASP A 87 -2.07 -18.01 -10.00
CA ASP A 87 -0.79 -18.65 -10.36
C ASP A 87 0.38 -17.63 -10.28
N PRO A 88 1.44 -17.94 -9.49
CA PRO A 88 2.63 -17.08 -9.37
C PRO A 88 3.25 -16.69 -10.71
N LYS A 89 3.17 -17.54 -11.75
CA LYS A 89 3.67 -17.22 -13.09
C LYS A 89 2.86 -16.10 -13.73
N LYS A 90 1.53 -16.11 -13.58
CA LYS A 90 0.66 -15.05 -14.09
C LYS A 90 0.89 -13.73 -13.34
N ILE A 91 1.05 -13.78 -12.02
CA ILE A 91 1.35 -12.60 -11.21
C ILE A 91 2.68 -11.97 -11.69
N LYS A 92 3.73 -12.78 -11.85
CA LYS A 92 5.03 -12.28 -12.35
C LYS A 92 4.94 -11.71 -13.77
N ALA A 93 4.16 -12.32 -14.66
CA ALA A 93 3.94 -11.80 -15.99
C ALA A 93 3.26 -10.43 -15.96
N PHE A 94 2.22 -10.26 -15.14
CA PHE A 94 1.55 -8.98 -14.97
C PHE A 94 2.50 -7.89 -14.42
N PHE A 95 3.33 -8.20 -13.43
CA PHE A 95 4.31 -7.23 -12.92
C PHE A 95 5.33 -6.78 -13.99
N ARG A 96 5.69 -7.65 -14.95
CA ARG A 96 6.54 -7.26 -16.10
C ARG A 96 5.82 -6.34 -17.08
N GLU A 97 4.50 -6.40 -17.18
CA GLU A 97 3.74 -5.43 -17.97
C GLU A 97 3.66 -4.07 -17.27
N VAL A 98 3.54 -4.09 -15.93
CA VAL A 98 3.45 -2.88 -15.09
C VAL A 98 4.80 -2.14 -15.01
N LEU A 99 5.89 -2.90 -14.90
CA LEU A 99 7.28 -2.44 -14.80
C LEU A 99 8.14 -3.26 -15.77
N PRO A 100 8.20 -2.85 -17.06
CA PRO A 100 9.03 -3.52 -18.06
C PRO A 100 10.53 -3.36 -17.82
#